data_AF-A0A0R3QGY0-F1
#
_entry.id   AF-A0A0R3QGY0-F1
#
_cell.length_a   1.000
_cell.length_b   1.000
_cell.length_c   1.000
_cell.angle_alpha   90.00
_cell.angle_beta   90.00
_cell.angle_gamma   90.00
#
_symmetry.space_group_name_H-M   'P 1'
#
loop_
_entity.id
_entity.type
_entity.pdbx_description
1 polymer ?
#
loop_
_entity_poly.entity_id
_entity_poly.type
_entity_poly.pdbx_seq_one_letter_code
_entity_poly.pdbx_strand_id
1 'polypeptide(L)'
;LYNFTVNFVRGSVASPESVFTELLQYIAHRNNFEVGKSKQFISPYQANPFDNCYKSDCHPDAKCTATPTGYRCQCPETHRDLNPSKPGRDCVSYAGVNECERKEWNECDENARCIDEDYLYR
;
A
#
# COMPACT_ATOMS: atom_id res chain seq x y z
N LEU A 1 -18.67 -3.61 22.35
CA LEU A 1 -17.29 -3.26 22.77
C LEU A 1 -16.78 -4.41 23.63
N TYR A 2 -15.76 -5.13 23.16
CA TYR A 2 -15.11 -6.18 23.94
C TYR A 2 -13.87 -5.60 24.62
N ASN A 3 -13.82 -5.70 25.95
CA ASN A 3 -12.60 -5.38 26.69
C ASN A 3 -11.74 -6.63 26.73
N PHE A 4 -10.55 -6.55 26.16
CA PHE A 4 -9.54 -7.59 26.33
C PHE A 4 -8.24 -6.96 26.81
N THR A 5 -7.53 -7.68 27.65
CA THR A 5 -6.19 -7.31 28.13
C THR A 5 -5.23 -8.37 27.63
N VAL A 6 -4.34 -7.98 26.74
CA VAL A 6 -3.27 -8.88 26.29
C VAL A 6 -2.15 -8.82 27.33
N ASN A 7 -1.76 -9.97 27.86
CA ASN A 7 -0.73 -10.08 28.88
C ASN A 7 0.48 -10.84 28.29
N PHE A 8 1.64 -10.19 28.26
CA PHE A 8 2.90 -10.79 27.82
C PHE A 8 3.86 -10.85 29.00
N VAL A 9 4.40 -12.04 29.31
CA VAL A 9 5.40 -12.18 30.37
C VAL A 9 6.77 -11.79 29.78
N ARG A 10 7.54 -10.96 30.48
CA ARG A 10 8.89 -10.57 30.03
C ARG A 10 9.74 -11.84 29.82
N GLY A 11 10.28 -12.01 28.61
CA GLY A 11 11.13 -13.15 28.23
C GLY A 11 10.38 -14.37 27.67
N SER A 12 9.04 -14.33 27.57
CA SER A 12 8.25 -15.45 27.00
C SER A 12 8.09 -15.40 25.47
N VAL A 13 8.50 -14.31 24.83
CA VAL A 13 8.36 -14.07 23.39
C VAL A 13 9.62 -13.41 22.81
N ALA A 14 10.00 -13.79 21.60
CA ALA A 14 11.26 -13.36 20.97
C ALA A 14 11.22 -11.90 20.50
N SER A 15 10.13 -11.47 19.83
CA SER A 15 9.95 -10.09 19.38
C SER A 15 8.46 -9.73 19.21
N PRO A 16 8.09 -8.43 19.20
CA PRO A 16 6.71 -8.02 18.90
C PRO A 16 6.20 -8.50 17.52
N GLU A 17 7.10 -8.60 16.53
CA GLU A 17 6.79 -9.09 15.19
C GLU A 17 6.43 -10.58 15.19
N SER A 18 7.17 -11.40 15.96
CA SER A 18 6.88 -12.83 16.07
C SER A 18 5.52 -13.06 16.71
N VAL A 19 5.21 -12.32 17.77
CA VAL A 19 3.91 -12.36 18.45
C VAL A 19 2.77 -12.01 17.50
N PHE A 20 2.91 -10.92 16.75
CA PHE A 20 1.89 -10.49 15.78
C PHE A 20 1.66 -11.56 14.71
N THR A 21 2.75 -12.10 14.15
CA THR A 21 2.71 -13.12 13.11
C THR A 21 2.05 -14.41 13.62
N GLU A 22 2.46 -14.90 14.78
CA GLU A 22 1.90 -16.12 15.38
C GLU A 22 0.40 -15.97 15.70
N LEU A 23 0.00 -14.82 16.25
CA LEU A 23 -1.40 -14.55 16.57
C LEU A 23 -2.27 -14.54 15.30
N LEU A 24 -1.86 -13.81 14.27
CA LEU A 24 -2.61 -13.75 13.02
C LEU A 24 -2.65 -15.08 12.29
N GLN A 25 -1.52 -15.81 12.25
CA GLN A 25 -1.47 -17.15 11.67
C GLN A 25 -2.39 -18.12 12.41
N TYR A 26 -2.44 -18.06 13.74
CA TYR A 26 -3.35 -18.86 14.54
C TYR A 26 -4.81 -18.56 14.18
N ILE A 27 -5.20 -17.28 14.17
CA ILE A 27 -6.58 -16.89 13.84
C ILE A 27 -6.94 -17.32 12.40
N ALA A 28 -6.06 -17.07 11.43
CA ALA A 28 -6.32 -17.39 10.03
C ALA A 28 -6.41 -18.91 9.77
N HIS A 29 -5.43 -19.69 10.25
CA HIS A 29 -5.29 -21.10 9.87
C HIS A 29 -5.95 -22.07 10.84
N ARG A 30 -6.03 -21.75 12.14
CA ARG A 30 -6.64 -22.64 13.14
C ARG A 30 -8.13 -22.37 13.32
N ASN A 31 -8.52 -21.11 13.22
CA ASN A 31 -9.89 -20.67 13.51
C ASN A 31 -10.62 -20.11 12.29
N ASN A 32 -10.08 -20.28 11.07
CA ASN A 32 -10.71 -19.79 9.83
C ASN A 32 -11.12 -18.30 9.93
N PHE A 33 -10.18 -17.46 10.36
CA PHE A 33 -10.35 -16.03 10.63
C PHE A 33 -11.22 -15.66 11.85
N GLU A 34 -11.78 -16.62 12.59
CA GLU A 34 -12.55 -16.36 13.80
C GLU A 34 -11.66 -16.01 15.01
N VAL A 35 -11.99 -14.91 15.68
CA VAL A 35 -11.32 -14.52 16.92
C VAL A 35 -11.84 -15.39 18.07
N GLY A 36 -11.09 -16.44 18.37
CA GLY A 36 -11.45 -17.43 19.39
C GLY A 36 -12.70 -18.23 18.99
N LYS A 37 -13.79 -18.07 19.73
CA LYS A 37 -15.13 -18.66 19.45
C LYS A 37 -16.24 -17.60 19.55
N SER A 38 -15.89 -16.37 19.18
CA SER A 38 -16.73 -15.20 19.42
C SER A 38 -17.72 -14.90 18.30
N LYS A 39 -17.68 -15.65 17.17
CA LYS A 39 -18.37 -15.34 15.91
C LYS A 39 -17.99 -13.97 15.31
N GLN A 40 -16.86 -13.40 15.73
CA GLN A 40 -16.25 -12.24 15.08
C GLN A 40 -15.07 -12.70 14.25
N PHE A 41 -14.95 -12.13 13.04
CA PHE A 41 -13.93 -12.51 12.06
C PHE A 41 -13.03 -11.33 11.75
N ILE A 42 -11.74 -11.58 11.61
CA ILE A 42 -10.80 -10.60 11.05
C ILE A 42 -10.81 -10.69 9.52
N SER A 43 -10.51 -9.58 8.84
CA SER A 43 -10.34 -9.58 7.38
C SER A 43 -9.23 -10.57 6.96
N PRO A 44 -9.39 -11.33 5.86
CA PRO A 44 -8.28 -12.11 5.28
C PRO A 44 -7.08 -11.24 4.87
N TYR A 45 -7.34 -9.97 4.59
CA TYR A 45 -6.32 -8.96 4.33
C TYR A 45 -6.00 -8.22 5.63
N GLN A 46 -4.91 -8.60 6.28
CA GLN A 46 -4.37 -7.93 7.47
C GLN A 46 -3.15 -7.09 7.06
N ALA A 47 -3.20 -5.79 7.34
CA ALA A 47 -2.02 -4.95 7.19
C ALA A 47 -0.95 -5.39 8.22
N ASN A 48 0.27 -5.65 7.76
CA ASN A 48 1.37 -6.01 8.64
C ASN A 48 2.11 -4.72 9.07
N PRO A 49 2.01 -4.29 10.35
CA PRO A 49 2.65 -3.06 10.82
C PRO A 49 4.18 -3.15 10.92
N PHE A 50 4.74 -4.35 10.75
CA PHE A 50 6.18 -4.61 10.71
C PHE A 50 6.72 -4.71 9.27
N ASP A 51 5.84 -4.71 8.27
CA ASP A 51 6.26 -4.64 6.87
C ASP A 51 6.80 -3.24 6.56
N ASN A 52 7.91 -3.18 5.83
CA ASN A 52 8.54 -1.92 5.40
C ASN A 52 7.57 -1.04 4.58
N CYS A 53 6.58 -1.63 3.91
CA CYS A 53 5.54 -0.93 3.18
C CYS A 53 4.53 -0.22 4.08
N TYR A 54 4.34 -0.65 5.33
CA TYR A 54 3.32 -0.08 6.23
C TYR A 54 3.54 1.40 6.55
N LYS A 55 4.80 1.84 6.55
CA LYS A 55 5.19 3.26 6.74
C LYS A 55 5.95 3.81 5.53
N SER A 56 5.72 3.22 4.36
CA SER A 56 6.30 3.75 3.13
C SER A 56 5.63 5.08 2.79
N ASP A 57 6.39 5.98 2.17
CA ASP A 57 5.90 7.21 1.57
C ASP A 57 5.58 7.02 0.07
N CYS A 58 5.24 5.77 -0.34
CA CYS A 58 4.75 5.48 -1.70
C CYS A 58 3.53 6.34 -2.05
N HIS A 59 3.33 6.63 -3.34
CA HIS A 59 2.06 7.19 -3.80
C HIS A 59 0.90 6.27 -3.38
N PRO A 60 -0.28 6.78 -3.01
CA PRO A 60 -1.41 5.95 -2.57
C PRO A 60 -1.79 4.83 -3.56
N ASP A 61 -1.71 5.13 -4.86
CA ASP A 61 -2.00 4.16 -5.93
C ASP A 61 -0.79 3.30 -6.34
N ALA A 62 0.40 3.59 -5.80
CA ALA A 62 1.60 2.84 -6.15
C ALA A 62 1.64 1.46 -5.49
N LYS A 63 2.23 0.51 -6.22
CA LYS A 63 2.58 -0.79 -5.68
C LYS A 63 3.80 -0.67 -4.79
N CYS A 64 3.64 -0.98 -3.50
CA CYS A 64 4.76 -1.16 -2.58
C CYS A 64 5.22 -2.62 -2.54
N THR A 65 6.53 -2.85 -2.63
CA THR A 65 7.15 -4.18 -2.47
C THR A 65 8.21 -4.11 -1.38
N ALA A 66 8.02 -4.88 -0.31
CA ALA A 66 9.01 -4.99 0.76
C ALA A 66 10.30 -5.64 0.25
N THR A 67 11.44 -5.18 0.75
CA THR A 67 12.77 -5.75 0.49
C THR A 67 13.48 -6.02 1.82
N PRO A 68 14.56 -6.83 1.84
CA PRO A 68 15.31 -7.10 3.07
C PRO A 68 15.90 -5.85 3.74
N THR A 69 16.10 -4.76 2.99
CA THR A 69 16.72 -3.52 3.46
C THR A 69 15.75 -2.34 3.51
N GLY A 70 14.47 -2.53 3.17
CA GLY A 70 13.47 -1.47 3.11
C GLY A 70 12.30 -1.82 2.21
N TYR A 71 11.92 -0.93 1.30
CA TYR A 71 10.81 -1.15 0.36
C TYR A 71 11.11 -0.47 -0.98
N ARG A 72 10.40 -0.88 -2.03
CA ARG A 72 10.41 -0.26 -3.35
C ARG A 72 8.99 0.12 -3.75
N CYS A 73 8.81 1.33 -4.25
CA CYS A 73 7.54 1.80 -4.81
C CYS A 73 7.60 1.73 -6.34
N GLN A 74 6.45 1.50 -6.97
CA GLN A 74 6.32 1.51 -8.42
C GLN A 74 4.90 1.95 -8.78
N CYS A 75 4.75 2.90 -9.72
CA CYS A 75 3.43 3.23 -10.26
C CYS A 75 2.82 1.99 -10.96
N PRO A 76 1.50 1.78 -10.84
CA PRO A 76 0.83 0.70 -11.56
C PRO A 76 0.89 0.93 -13.07
N GLU A 77 0.63 -0.10 -13.87
CA GLU A 77 0.69 -0.02 -15.34
C GLU A 77 -0.33 0.95 -15.94
N THR A 78 -1.37 1.31 -15.18
CA THR A 78 -2.38 2.30 -15.55
C THR A 78 -1.96 3.74 -15.22
N HIS A 79 -0.77 3.93 -14.68
CA HIS A 79 -0.26 5.23 -14.27
C HIS A 79 1.12 5.50 -14.85
N ARG A 80 1.37 6.77 -15.15
CA ARG A 80 2.68 7.28 -15.47
C ARG A 80 3.45 7.65 -14.22
N ASP A 81 4.74 7.32 -14.19
CA ASP A 81 5.67 7.84 -13.18
C ASP A 81 6.30 9.15 -13.68
N LEU A 82 6.06 10.24 -12.96
CA LEU A 82 6.61 11.56 -13.28
C LEU A 82 7.99 11.79 -12.69
N ASN A 83 8.46 10.91 -11.80
CA ASN A 83 9.72 11.07 -11.11
C ASN A 83 10.54 9.77 -11.09
N PRO A 84 11.22 9.44 -12.21
CA PRO A 84 12.05 8.24 -12.29
C PRO A 84 13.18 8.17 -11.26
N SER A 85 13.61 9.31 -10.71
CA SER A 85 14.62 9.38 -9.65
C SER A 85 14.08 8.93 -8.28
N LYS A 86 12.76 9.02 -8.07
CA LYS A 86 12.05 8.50 -6.90
C LYS A 86 10.80 7.72 -7.35
N PRO A 87 11.00 6.50 -7.89
CA PRO A 87 9.92 5.76 -8.53
C PRO A 87 8.71 5.53 -7.62
N GLY A 88 7.51 5.55 -8.21
CA GLY A 88 6.26 5.23 -7.53
C GLY A 88 5.80 6.26 -6.50
N ARG A 89 6.32 7.49 -6.56
CA ARG A 89 5.98 8.59 -5.63
C ARG A 89 5.14 9.67 -6.28
N ASP A 90 5.35 9.88 -7.56
CA ASP A 90 4.62 10.84 -8.37
C ASP A 90 3.95 10.04 -9.49
N CYS A 91 2.77 9.46 -9.20
CA CYS A 91 2.00 8.66 -10.15
C CYS A 91 0.79 9.45 -10.67
N VAL A 92 0.59 9.46 -11.98
CA VAL A 92 -0.59 10.06 -12.61
C VAL A 92 -1.34 9.01 -13.41
N SER A 93 -2.63 8.85 -13.12
CA SER A 93 -3.52 7.93 -13.84
C SER A 93 -3.59 8.32 -15.32
N TYR A 94 -3.54 7.33 -16.21
CA TYR A 94 -3.78 7.55 -17.64
C TYR A 94 -5.25 7.79 -17.98
N ALA A 95 -6.16 7.58 -17.04
CA ALA A 95 -7.60 7.73 -17.25
C ALA A 95 -8.21 8.68 -16.24
N GLY A 96 -9.11 9.54 -16.70
CA GLY A 96 -9.89 10.44 -15.85
C GLY A 96 -9.06 11.54 -15.17
N VAL A 97 -7.88 11.85 -15.69
CA VAL A 97 -7.05 12.98 -15.28
C VAL A 97 -6.88 13.87 -16.50
N ASN A 98 -7.06 15.18 -16.33
CA ASN A 98 -6.78 16.14 -17.39
C ASN A 98 -5.31 16.57 -17.30
N GLU A 99 -4.45 15.98 -18.13
CA GLU A 99 -3.03 16.28 -18.12
C GLU A 99 -2.72 17.67 -18.69
N CYS A 100 -3.64 18.26 -19.47
CA CYS A 100 -3.46 19.61 -20.01
C CYS A 100 -3.53 20.71 -18.94
N GLU A 101 -4.09 20.43 -17.76
CA GLU A 101 -4.20 21.41 -16.66
C GLU A 101 -2.87 21.73 -15.98
N ARG A 102 -1.88 20.83 -16.09
CA ARG A 102 -0.61 20.95 -15.37
C ARG A 102 0.57 20.66 -16.27
N LYS A 103 1.53 21.58 -16.30
CA LYS A 103 2.73 21.46 -17.14
C LYS A 103 3.55 20.20 -16.82
N GLU A 104 3.51 19.74 -15.57
CA GLU A 104 4.22 18.53 -15.15
C GLU A 104 3.61 17.23 -15.70
N TRP A 105 2.35 17.27 -16.12
CA TRP A 105 1.61 16.11 -16.64
C TRP A 105 1.61 16.10 -18.18
N ASN A 106 1.77 17.28 -18.76
CA ASN A 106 1.73 17.55 -20.19
C ASN A 106 3.12 17.48 -20.85
N GLU A 107 3.28 16.59 -21.84
CA GLU A 107 4.46 16.40 -22.68
C GLU A 107 4.31 16.96 -24.10
N CYS A 108 3.18 17.56 -24.44
CA CYS A 108 3.03 18.25 -25.71
C CYS A 108 4.09 19.33 -25.85
N ASP A 109 4.45 19.64 -27.10
CA ASP A 109 5.30 20.79 -27.41
C ASP A 109 4.70 22.07 -26.80
N GLU A 110 5.54 23.01 -26.37
CA GLU A 110 5.08 24.27 -25.76
C GLU A 110 4.22 25.12 -26.70
N ASN A 111 4.33 24.90 -28.00
CA ASN A 111 3.53 25.56 -29.03
C ASN A 111 2.35 24.70 -29.53
N ALA A 112 2.23 23.46 -29.05
CA ALA A 112 1.12 22.58 -29.40
C ALA A 112 -0.12 22.90 -28.54
N ARG A 113 -1.30 22.68 -29.14
CA ARG A 113 -2.56 22.75 -28.40
C ARG A 113 -2.84 21.39 -27.78
N CYS A 114 -2.76 21.30 -26.46
CA CYS A 114 -3.17 20.11 -25.70
C CYS A 114 -4.69 19.98 -25.68
N ILE A 115 -5.18 18.76 -25.90
CA ILE A 115 -6.59 18.37 -25.87
C ILE A 115 -6.71 17.14 -24.97
N ASP A 116 -7.46 17.30 -23.88
CA ASP A 116 -7.80 16.25 -22.93
C ASP A 116 -8.71 15.18 -23.55
N GLU A 117 -8.51 13.91 -23.19
CA GLU A 117 -9.34 12.77 -23.58
C GLU A 117 -9.64 11.88 -22.35
N ASP A 118 -10.59 10.94 -22.47
CA ASP A 118 -10.91 10.03 -21.34
C ASP A 118 -9.71 9.15 -20.92
N TYR A 119 -8.82 8.88 -21.88
CA TYR A 119 -7.56 8.16 -21.69
C TYR A 119 -6.43 8.94 -22.38
N LEU A 120 -5.46 9.42 -21.60
CA LEU A 120 -4.39 10.30 -22.05
C LEU A 120 -4.92 11.59 -22.72
N TYR A 121 -4.07 12.22 -23.53
CA TYR A 121 -4.28 13.49 -24.18
C TYR A 121 -3.50 13.53 -25.51
N ARG A 122 -3.76 14.55 -26.33
CA ARG A 122 -3.05 14.81 -27.60
C ARG A 122 -2.77 16.27 -27.87
#